data_AF-A0A7R9ZFL1-F1
#
_entry.id   AF-A0A7R9ZFL1-F1
#
_cell.length_a   1.000
_cell.length_b   1.000
_cell.length_c   1.000
_cell.angle_alpha   90.00
_cell.angle_beta   90.00
_cell.angle_gamma   90.00
#
_symmetry.space_group_name_H-M   'P 1'
#
loop_
_entity.id
_entity.type
_entity.pdbx_description
1 polymer ?
#
loop_
_entity_poly.entity_id
_entity_poly.type
_entity_poly.pdbx_seq_one_letter_code
_entity_poly.pdbx_strand_id
1 'polypeptide(L)'
;GGAGLIAGVSCAIKTLKPDTKVYGVEPEFCASYIAALDAGKPVPAKVTPTLADGLAVPVVGPHAFEVARHYVDECVTCTEKEISLAVLRLIENEKMVVE
;
A
#
# COMPACT_ATOMS: atom_id res chain seq x y z
N GLY A 1 4.53 3.14 -0.69
CA GLY A 1 5.21 2.27 -1.69
C GLY A 1 5.11 2.84 -3.10
N GLY A 2 5.44 2.10 -4.17
CA GLY A 2 5.40 2.64 -5.55
C GLY A 2 4.02 2.63 -6.24
N ALA A 3 2.99 2.06 -5.58
CA ALA A 3 1.63 1.82 -6.09
C ALA A 3 1.49 0.82 -7.27
N GLY A 4 2.57 0.28 -7.83
CA GLY A 4 2.51 -0.60 -9.00
C GLY A 4 1.74 -1.91 -8.78
N LEU A 5 1.99 -2.59 -7.64
CA LEU A 5 1.30 -3.84 -7.31
C LEU A 5 -0.22 -3.64 -7.18
N ILE A 6 -0.63 -2.64 -6.39
CA ILE A 6 -2.06 -2.37 -6.19
C ILE A 6 -2.73 -1.86 -7.46
N ALA A 7 -2.05 -1.09 -8.31
CA ALA A 7 -2.57 -0.69 -9.62
C ALA A 7 -2.92 -1.90 -10.49
N GLY A 8 -2.01 -2.88 -10.60
CA GLY A 8 -2.23 -4.08 -11.39
C GLY A 8 -3.34 -4.97 -10.80
N VAL A 9 -3.28 -5.25 -9.50
CA VAL A 9 -4.26 -6.11 -8.82
C VAL A 9 -5.65 -5.48 -8.85
N SER A 10 -5.77 -4.19 -8.53
CA SER A 10 -7.06 -3.49 -8.52
C SER A 10 -7.71 -3.47 -9.90
N CYS A 11 -6.94 -3.18 -10.96
CA CYS A 11 -7.42 -3.22 -12.34
C CYS A 11 -7.96 -4.62 -12.70
N ALA A 12 -7.19 -5.68 -12.40
CA ALA A 12 -7.61 -7.06 -12.69
C ALA A 12 -8.87 -7.46 -11.91
N ILE A 13 -8.90 -7.19 -10.60
CA ILE A 13 -10.02 -7.55 -9.72
C ILE A 13 -11.28 -6.78 -10.11
N LYS A 14 -11.20 -5.47 -10.35
CA LYS A 14 -12.36 -4.67 -10.74
C LYS A 14 -12.90 -5.04 -12.12
N THR A 15 -12.05 -5.53 -13.02
CA THR A 15 -12.47 -6.05 -14.33
C THR A 15 -13.22 -7.38 -14.20
N LEU A 16 -12.71 -8.31 -13.37
CA LEU A 16 -13.26 -9.66 -13.25
C LEU A 16 -14.44 -9.76 -12.27
N LYS A 17 -14.39 -8.97 -11.19
CA LYS A 17 -15.36 -9.01 -10.09
C LYS A 17 -15.52 -7.61 -9.47
N PRO A 18 -16.28 -6.71 -10.13
CA PRO A 18 -16.34 -5.28 -9.80
C PRO A 18 -16.77 -4.95 -8.37
N ASP A 19 -17.60 -5.81 -7.76
CA ASP A 19 -18.10 -5.62 -6.39
C ASP A 19 -17.06 -5.95 -5.30
N THR A 20 -15.91 -6.51 -5.67
CA THR A 20 -14.84 -6.80 -4.70
C THR A 20 -14.18 -5.50 -4.27
N LYS A 21 -14.09 -5.28 -2.96
CA LYS A 21 -13.37 -4.13 -2.41
C LYS A 21 -11.86 -4.36 -2.44
N VAL A 22 -11.11 -3.34 -2.81
CA VAL A 22 -9.65 -3.33 -2.87
C VAL A 22 -9.14 -2.23 -1.94
N TYR A 23 -8.32 -2.64 -0.98
CA TYR A 23 -7.77 -1.77 0.05
C TYR A 23 -6.28 -1.56 -0.17
N GLY A 24 -5.84 -0.30 -0.17
CA GLY A 24 -4.44 0.06 -0.01
C GLY A 24 -4.04 0.06 1.45
N VAL A 25 -2.86 -0.46 1.75
CA VAL A 25 -2.29 -0.43 3.10
C VAL A 25 -0.89 0.15 3.00
N GLU A 26 -0.61 1.20 3.77
CA GLU A 26 0.71 1.83 3.84
C GLU A 26 1.18 1.95 5.30
N PRO A 27 2.49 1.89 5.57
CA PRO A 27 3.00 2.20 6.89
C PRO A 27 2.76 3.69 7.20
N GLU A 28 2.40 4.02 8.44
CA GLU A 28 2.28 5.43 8.88
C GLU A 28 3.57 6.23 8.63
N PHE A 29 4.71 5.54 8.64
CA PHE A 29 6.04 6.11 8.44
C PHE A 29 6.39 6.37 6.97
N CYS A 30 5.55 5.91 6.03
CA CYS A 30 5.65 6.22 4.60
C CYS A 30 4.32 5.95 3.87
N ALA A 31 3.39 6.91 3.98
CA ALA A 31 2.06 6.87 3.33
C ALA A 31 2.03 7.68 2.02
N SER A 32 2.86 7.31 1.05
CA SER A 32 3.06 8.08 -0.18
C SER A 32 1.89 8.01 -1.16
N TYR A 33 1.14 6.91 -1.19
CA TYR A 33 -0.04 6.79 -2.02
C TYR A 33 -1.22 7.58 -1.44
N ILE A 34 -1.44 7.52 -0.13
CA ILE A 34 -2.45 8.34 0.55
C ILE A 34 -2.18 9.83 0.31
N ALA A 35 -0.93 10.28 0.49
CA ALA A 35 -0.55 11.66 0.21
C ALA A 35 -0.82 12.07 -1.24
N ALA A 36 -0.59 11.17 -2.20
CA ALA A 36 -0.87 11.41 -3.62
C ALA A 36 -2.38 11.47 -3.93
N LEU A 37 -3.20 10.65 -3.26
CA LEU A 37 -4.65 10.70 -3.38
C LEU A 37 -5.20 12.04 -2.87
N ASP A 38 -4.75 12.48 -1.69
CA ASP A 38 -5.15 13.76 -1.09
C ASP A 38 -4.76 14.95 -1.98
N ALA A 39 -3.58 14.90 -2.59
CA ALA A 39 -3.11 15.92 -3.52
C ALA A 39 -3.68 15.80 -4.94
N GLY A 40 -4.35 14.70 -5.26
CA GLY A 40 -4.86 14.37 -6.60
C GLY A 40 -3.77 14.10 -7.66
N LYS A 41 -2.49 13.99 -7.25
CA LYS A 41 -1.32 13.77 -8.10
C LYS A 41 -0.15 13.23 -7.26
N PRO A 42 0.86 12.57 -7.88
CA PRO A 42 2.07 12.17 -7.18
C PRO A 42 2.78 13.35 -6.51
N VAL A 43 2.99 13.25 -5.20
CA VAL A 43 3.71 14.23 -4.37
C VAL A 43 4.65 13.51 -3.42
N PRO A 44 5.73 14.17 -2.96
CA PRO A 44 6.61 13.60 -1.95
C PRO A 44 5.91 13.51 -0.59
N ALA A 45 5.90 12.32 -0.01
CA ALA A 45 5.55 12.08 1.39
C ALA A 45 6.79 12.12 2.28
N LYS A 46 6.56 12.42 3.57
CA LYS A 46 7.58 12.27 4.60
C LYS A 46 7.88 10.77 4.77
N VAL A 47 9.17 10.45 4.80
CA VAL A 47 9.64 9.08 5.05
C VAL A 47 10.45 9.07 6.33
N THR A 48 10.11 8.16 7.23
CA THR A 48 10.91 7.81 8.41
C THR A 48 11.31 6.34 8.34
N PRO A 49 12.41 5.92 9.02
CA PRO A 49 12.80 4.51 9.05
C PRO A 49 11.65 3.62 9.51
N THR A 50 11.31 2.60 8.74
CA THR A 50 10.17 1.69 8.93
C THR A 50 10.62 0.25 8.72
N LEU A 51 9.95 -0.70 9.38
CA LEU A 51 10.10 -2.14 9.16
C LEU A 51 9.68 -2.53 7.73
N ALA A 52 8.78 -1.78 7.09
CA ALA A 52 8.35 -2.01 5.71
C ALA A 52 9.21 -1.19 4.73
N ASP A 53 10.50 -1.53 4.64
CA ASP A 53 11.49 -0.80 3.84
C ASP A 53 11.17 -0.82 2.33
N GLY A 54 10.62 -1.92 1.81
CA GLY A 54 10.11 -2.02 0.44
C GLY A 54 8.99 -1.02 0.11
N LEU A 55 8.33 -0.47 1.13
CA LEU A 55 7.30 0.56 1.00
C LEU A 55 7.80 1.99 1.25
N ALA A 56 9.06 2.17 1.67
CA ALA A 56 9.72 3.45 1.97
C ALA A 56 10.06 4.27 0.69
N VAL A 57 9.08 4.38 -0.21
CA VAL A 57 9.17 5.11 -1.47
C VAL A 57 8.46 6.46 -1.30
N PRO A 58 9.19 7.60 -1.36
CA PRO A 58 8.63 8.91 -1.04
C PRO A 58 7.61 9.43 -2.05
N VAL A 59 7.71 9.02 -3.33
CA VAL A 59 6.81 9.47 -4.40
C VAL A 59 6.31 8.24 -5.17
N VAL A 60 4.99 8.09 -5.27
CA VAL A 60 4.38 7.01 -6.05
C VAL A 60 4.68 7.15 -7.55
N GLY A 61 4.70 6.02 -8.26
CA GLY A 61 4.86 6.04 -9.72
C GLY A 61 3.67 6.72 -10.40
N PRO A 62 3.87 7.64 -11.36
CA PRO A 62 2.78 8.41 -11.96
C PRO A 62 1.77 7.54 -12.71
N HIS A 63 2.24 6.55 -13.49
CA HIS A 63 1.35 5.62 -14.19
C HIS A 63 0.58 4.71 -13.23
N ALA A 64 1.24 4.24 -12.17
CA ALA A 64 0.61 3.41 -11.16
C ALA A 64 -0.47 4.19 -10.40
N PHE A 65 -0.20 5.44 -10.05
CA PHE A 65 -1.16 6.33 -9.41
C PHE A 65 -2.40 6.56 -10.29
N GLU A 66 -2.21 6.89 -11.56
CA GLU A 66 -3.33 7.13 -12.49
C GLU A 66 -4.22 5.90 -12.67
N VAL A 67 -3.66 4.68 -12.64
CA VAL A 67 -4.47 3.45 -12.68
C VAL A 67 -5.15 3.20 -11.33
N ALA A 68 -4.37 3.20 -10.23
CA ALA A 68 -4.85 2.78 -8.93
C ALA A 68 -5.95 3.72 -8.38
N ARG A 69 -5.87 5.03 -8.63
CA ARG A 69 -6.83 6.03 -8.13
C ARG A 69 -8.27 5.79 -8.60
N HIS A 70 -8.46 5.00 -9.67
CA HIS A 70 -9.78 4.67 -10.22
C HIS A 70 -10.36 3.36 -9.67
N TYR A 71 -9.51 2.46 -9.17
CA TYR A 71 -9.91 1.08 -8.83
C TYR A 71 -9.75 0.73 -7.35
N VAL A 72 -8.95 1.48 -6.60
CA VAL A 72 -8.78 1.30 -5.15
C VAL A 72 -9.95 1.99 -4.43
N ASP A 73 -10.63 1.25 -3.55
CA ASP A 73 -11.82 1.76 -2.86
C ASP A 73 -11.46 2.59 -1.61
N GLU A 74 -10.47 2.14 -0.85
CA GLU A 74 -10.07 2.77 0.39
C GLU A 74 -8.60 2.50 0.69
N CYS A 75 -7.96 3.39 1.45
CA CYS A 75 -6.60 3.23 1.92
C CYS A 75 -6.56 3.39 3.45
N VAL A 76 -5.79 2.53 4.10
CA VAL A 76 -5.57 2.57 5.55
C VAL A 76 -4.07 2.61 5.84
N THR A 77 -3.72 3.15 6.99
CA THR A 77 -2.35 3.09 7.51
C THR A 77 -2.20 2.02 8.57
N CYS A 78 -1.00 1.48 8.72
CA CYS A 78 -0.64 0.62 9.84
C CYS A 78 0.60 1.13 10.58
N THR A 79 0.62 0.89 11.89
CA THR A 79 1.73 1.22 12.78
C THR A 79 2.85 0.19 12.67
N GLU A 80 4.08 0.58 13.03
CA GLU A 80 5.22 -0.37 13.13
C GLU A 80 4.95 -1.54 14.09
N LYS A 81 4.14 -1.30 15.13
CA LYS A 81 3.74 -2.33 16.09
C LYS A 81 2.80 -3.35 15.44
N GLU A 82 1.90 -2.93 14.56
CA GLU A 82 1.00 -3.83 13.83
C GLU A 82 1.76 -4.63 12.78
N ILE A 83 2.73 -4.01 12.09
CA ILE A 83 3.62 -4.70 11.13
C ILE A 83 4.40 -5.81 11.86
N SER A 84 5.11 -5.48 12.93
CA SER A 84 5.89 -6.48 13.69
C SER A 84 5.02 -7.60 14.28
N LEU A 85 3.82 -7.28 14.78
CA LEU A 85 2.88 -8.28 15.27
C LEU A 85 2.35 -9.18 14.15
N ALA A 86 2.10 -8.64 12.95
CA ALA A 86 1.66 -9.42 11.79
C ALA A 86 2.74 -10.42 11.36
N VAL A 87 4.01 -9.99 11.29
CA VAL A 87 5.15 -10.87 10.98
C VAL A 87 5.23 -12.00 12.01
N LEU A 88 5.16 -11.68 13.31
CA LEU A 88 5.19 -12.69 14.37
C LEU A 88 4.05 -13.71 14.21
N ARG A 89 2.82 -13.25 13.95
CA ARG A 89 1.65 -14.13 13.76
C ARG A 89 1.82 -15.07 12.56
N LEU A 90 2.39 -14.60 11.46
CA LEU A 90 2.65 -15.43 10.29
C LEU A 90 3.70 -16.51 10.56
N ILE A 91 4.72 -16.19 11.36
CA ILE A 91 5.70 -17.20 11.81
C ILE A 91 5.05 -18.20 12.76
N GLU A 92 4.26 -17.74 13.72
CA GLU A 92 3.65 -18.60 14.74
C GLU A 92 2.57 -19.53 14.15
N ASN A 93 1.71 -19.02 13.28
CA ASN A 93 0.55 -19.77 12.78
C ASN A 93 0.84 -20.46 11.44
N GLU A 94 1.50 -19.77 10.51
CA GLU A 94 1.70 -20.24 9.14
C GLU A 94 3.11 -20.79 8.88
N LYS A 95 4.02 -20.68 9.87
CA LYS A 95 5.44 -21.08 9.76
C LYS A 95 6.18 -20.43 8.60
N MET A 96 5.77 -19.20 8.25
CA MET A 96 6.33 -18.43 7.14
C MET A 96 7.01 -17.18 7.65
N VAL A 97 8.20 -16.90 7.12
CA VAL A 97 8.88 -15.61 7.28
C VAL A 97 8.50 -14.74 6.10
N VAL A 98 8.06 -13.51 6.37
CA VAL A 98 7.63 -12.54 5.35
C VAL A 98 8.31 -11.19 5.56
N GLU A 99 8.32 -10.39 4.49
CA GLU A 99 8.81 -9.00 4.44
C GLU A 99 7.77 -8.10 3.76
#